data_AF-A0A537JQ77-F1
#
_entry.id   AF-A0A537JQ77-F1
#
_cell.length_a   1.000
_cell.length_b   1.000
_cell.length_c   1.000
_cell.angle_alpha   90.00
_cell.angle_beta   90.00
_cell.angle_gamma   90.00
#
_symmetry.space_group_name_H-M   'P 1'
#
loop_
_entity.id
_entity.type
_entity.pdbx_description
1 polymer ?
#
loop_
_entity_poly.entity_id
_entity_poly.type
_entity_poly.pdbx_seq_one_letter_code
_entity_poly.pdbx_strand_id
1 'polypeptide(L)' 'KIDNKIIVEVKDNGTGISQKAIDKIFQPFFTTKPTGQGTGLGLSLSYDIVTKGHGGEIKVETKEGESTGFSVILPV' A
#
# COMPACT_ATOMS: atom_id res chain seq x y z
N LYS A 1 -3.89 1.56 -19.95
CA LYS A 1 -4.80 2.73 -19.91
C LYS A 1 -6.21 2.20 -20.04
N ILE A 2 -6.96 2.21 -18.94
CA ILE A 2 -8.38 1.85 -18.93
C ILE A 2 -9.06 3.10 -18.35
N ASP A 3 -10.05 3.66 -19.05
CA ASP A 3 -10.86 4.79 -18.60
C ASP A 3 -10.09 6.04 -18.12
N ASN A 4 -9.16 6.56 -18.94
CA ASN A 4 -8.32 7.73 -18.59
C ASN A 4 -7.55 7.59 -17.25
N LYS A 5 -7.19 6.36 -16.88
CA LYS A 5 -6.35 6.10 -15.71
C LYS A 5 -5.10 5.31 -16.07
N ILE A 6 -4.03 5.56 -15.32
CA ILE A 6 -2.81 4.74 -15.27
C ILE A 6 -2.88 3.88 -14.02
N ILE A 7 -2.60 2.58 -14.17
CA ILE A 7 -2.56 1.62 -13.06
C ILE A 7 -1.15 1.06 -13.00
N VAL A 8 -0.53 1.13 -11.82
CA VAL A 8 0.75 0.51 -11.51
C VAL A 8 0.51 -0.54 -10.43
N GLU A 9 0.84 -1.78 -10.73
CA GLU A 9 0.68 -2.90 -9.80
C GLU A 9 2.04 -3.37 -9.26
N VAL A 10 2.11 -3.59 -7.96
CA VAL A 10 3.25 -4.23 -7.29
C VAL A 10 2.72 -5.45 -6.55
N LYS A 11 3.16 -6.65 -6.96
CA LYS A 11 2.76 -7.92 -6.36
C LYS A 11 3.98 -8.65 -5.83
N ASP A 12 3.84 -9.23 -4.65
CA ASP A 12 4.83 -10.09 -4.02
C ASP A 12 4.26 -11.47 -3.73
N ASN A 13 5.16 -12.41 -3.44
CA ASN A 13 4.86 -13.77 -3.00
C ASN A 13 5.31 -13.98 -1.54
N GLY A 14 5.23 -12.93 -0.72
CA GLY A 14 5.56 -12.96 0.71
C GLY A 14 4.43 -13.58 1.55
N THR A 15 4.43 -13.32 2.86
CA THR A 15 3.47 -13.93 3.78
C THR A 15 2.11 -13.21 3.84
N GLY A 16 1.83 -12.28 2.93
CA GLY A 16 0.65 -11.43 3.05
C GLY A 16 0.66 -10.49 4.28
N ILE A 17 -0.42 -9.74 4.42
CA ILE A 17 -0.69 -8.84 5.55
C ILE A 17 -1.85 -9.43 6.36
N SER A 18 -1.70 -9.47 7.69
CA SER A 18 -2.76 -10.00 8.56
C SER A 18 -3.99 -9.10 8.58
N GLN A 19 -5.17 -9.70 8.77
CA GLN A 19 -6.43 -8.96 8.82
C GLN A 19 -6.47 -7.91 9.96
N LYS A 20 -5.70 -8.13 11.04
CA LYS A 20 -5.59 -7.18 12.17
C LYS A 20 -4.74 -5.95 11.83
N ALA A 21 -3.85 -6.06 10.85
CA ALA A 21 -2.93 -5.01 10.46
C ALA A 21 -3.43 -4.18 9.27
N ILE A 22 -4.29 -4.75 8.42
CA ILE A 22 -4.67 -4.15 7.13
C ILE A 22 -5.23 -2.74 7.26
N ASP A 23 -6.04 -2.46 8.29
CA ASP A 23 -6.64 -1.13 8.49
C ASP A 23 -5.63 -0.08 9.00
N LYS A 24 -4.44 -0.53 9.41
CA LYS A 24 -3.40 0.31 10.01
C LYS A 24 -2.21 0.56 9.10
N ILE A 25 -2.07 -0.16 7.98
CA ILE A 25 -0.84 -0.11 7.16
C ILE A 25 -0.54 1.27 6.58
N PHE A 26 -1.56 2.12 6.42
CA PHE A 26 -1.41 3.50 5.95
C PHE A 26 -1.30 4.52 7.08
N GLN A 27 -1.35 4.11 8.35
CA GLN A 27 -1.13 5.01 9.47
C GLN A 27 0.36 5.37 9.58
N PRO A 28 0.70 6.66 9.79
CA PRO A 28 2.07 7.07 10.04
C PRO A 28 2.69 6.30 11.21
N PHE A 29 3.94 5.88 11.05
CA PHE A 29 4.73 5.15 12.05
C PHE A 29 4.26 3.72 12.36
N PHE A 30 3.18 3.23 11.74
CA PHE A 30 2.78 1.83 11.89
C PHE A 30 3.81 0.91 11.23
N THR A 31 4.24 -0.12 11.97
CA THR A 31 5.17 -1.14 11.46
C THR A 31 5.00 -2.44 12.24
N THR A 32 5.17 -3.56 11.56
CA THR A 32 5.31 -4.89 12.17
C THR A 32 6.78 -5.28 12.36
N LYS A 33 7.71 -4.48 11.84
CA LYS A 33 9.14 -4.71 11.99
C LYS A 33 9.60 -4.39 13.42
N PRO A 34 10.64 -5.09 13.93
CA PRO A 34 11.23 -4.77 15.22
C PRO A 34 11.73 -3.32 15.31
N THR A 35 11.83 -2.83 16.55
CA THR A 35 12.38 -1.50 16.84
C THR A 35 13.74 -1.30 16.17
N GLY A 36 13.93 -0.17 15.50
CA GLY A 36 15.15 0.17 14.79
C GLY A 36 15.25 -0.33 13.34
N GLN A 37 14.31 -1.15 12.85
CA GLN A 37 14.34 -1.70 11.47
C GLN A 37 13.43 -0.96 10.47
N GLY A 38 13.11 0.30 10.75
CA GLY A 38 12.33 1.16 9.88
C GLY A 38 11.55 2.21 10.66
N THR A 39 11.05 3.21 9.93
CA THR A 39 10.29 4.33 10.50
C THR A 39 8.78 4.13 10.46
N GLY A 40 8.29 3.18 9.66
CA GLY A 40 6.84 2.99 9.44
C GLY A 40 6.18 4.11 8.60
N LEU A 41 6.96 4.87 7.83
CA LEU A 41 6.45 6.02 7.05
C LEU A 41 6.21 5.74 5.56
N GLY A 42 6.70 4.62 5.03
CA GLY A 42 6.68 4.37 3.58
C GLY A 42 5.27 4.36 2.97
N LEU A 43 4.37 3.54 3.52
CA LEU A 43 3.01 3.41 3.01
C LEU A 43 2.14 4.64 3.27
N SER A 44 2.28 5.28 4.44
CA SER A 44 1.54 6.52 4.75
C SER A 44 1.93 7.66 3.80
N LEU A 45 3.23 7.82 3.52
CA LEU A 45 3.69 8.82 2.55
C LEU A 45 3.22 8.48 1.13
N SER A 46 3.31 7.22 0.72
CA SER A 46 2.83 6.79 -0.60
C SER A 46 1.33 7.06 -0.76
N TYR A 47 0.54 6.77 0.27
CA TYR A 47 -0.90 7.06 0.30
C TYR A 47 -1.18 8.55 0.11
N ASP A 48 -0.48 9.42 0.84
CA ASP A 48 -0.64 10.87 0.72
C ASP A 48 -0.19 11.40 -0.65
N ILE A 49 0.94 10.93 -1.18
CA ILE A 49 1.41 11.30 -2.52
C ILE A 49 0.36 10.95 -3.57
N VAL A 50 -0.17 9.73 -3.54
CA VAL A 50 -1.14 9.25 -4.53
C VAL A 50 -2.49 9.94 -4.36
N THR A 51 -3.07 9.93 -3.16
CA THR A 51 -4.45 10.39 -2.94
C THR A 51 -4.56 11.91 -2.85
N LYS A 52 -3.70 12.56 -2.05
CA LYS A 52 -3.73 14.02 -1.85
C LYS A 52 -2.93 14.76 -2.93
N GLY A 53 -1.77 14.22 -3.30
CA GLY A 53 -0.87 14.86 -4.26
C GLY A 53 -1.32 14.74 -5.71
N HIS A 54 -1.90 13.59 -6.10
CA HIS A 54 -2.23 13.30 -7.50
C HIS A 54 -3.72 12.98 -7.73
N GLY A 55 -4.57 13.03 -6.70
CA GLY A 55 -5.99 12.71 -6.82
C GLY A 55 -6.27 11.25 -7.23
N GLY A 56 -5.33 10.35 -6.94
CA GLY A 56 -5.40 8.93 -7.25
C GLY A 56 -5.95 8.07 -6.11
N GLU A 57 -5.77 6.77 -6.25
CA GLU A 57 -6.22 5.75 -5.30
C GLU A 57 -5.12 4.68 -5.13
N ILE A 58 -4.96 4.15 -3.91
CA ILE A 58 -4.17 2.94 -3.65
C ILE A 58 -5.12 1.85 -3.18
N LYS A 59 -5.12 0.71 -3.86
CA LYS A 59 -5.82 -0.51 -3.42
C LYS A 59 -4.81 -1.53 -2.94
N VAL A 60 -5.21 -2.33 -1.95
CA VAL A 60 -4.44 -3.47 -1.45
C VAL A 60 -5.30 -4.72 -1.55
N GLU A 61 -4.72 -5.76 -2.12
CA GLU A 61 -5.27 -7.10 -2.16
C GLU A 61 -4.25 -8.03 -1.50
N THR A 62 -4.62 -8.74 -0.46
CA THR A 62 -3.67 -9.55 0.29
C THR A 62 -4.33 -10.80 0.82
N LYS A 63 -3.53 -11.87 0.92
CA LYS A 63 -3.93 -13.11 1.56
C LYS A 63 -2.86 -13.51 2.56
N GLU A 64 -3.25 -13.52 3.83
CA GLU A 64 -2.38 -13.91 4.93
C GLU A 64 -1.83 -15.32 4.70
N GLY A 65 -0.51 -15.45 4.82
CA GLY A 65 0.26 -16.65 4.50
C GLY A 65 0.68 -16.82 3.03
N GLU A 66 0.30 -15.94 2.10
CA GLU A 66 0.49 -16.21 0.65
C GLU A 66 1.05 -15.06 -0.20
N SER A 67 0.45 -13.86 -0.17
CA SER A 67 0.87 -12.77 -1.05
C SER A 67 0.25 -11.42 -0.68
N THR A 68 0.86 -10.34 -1.17
CA THR A 68 0.26 -9.00 -1.19
C THR A 68 0.40 -8.37 -2.57
N GLY A 69 -0.63 -7.66 -3.00
CA GLY A 69 -0.67 -6.81 -4.18
C GLY A 69 -1.11 -5.40 -3.81
N PHE A 70 -0.40 -4.40 -4.34
CA PHE A 70 -0.81 -3.00 -4.30
C PHE A 70 -1.09 -2.51 -5.71
N SER A 71 -2.20 -1.81 -5.89
CA SER A 71 -2.55 -1.13 -7.14
C SER A 71 -2.59 0.37 -6.91
N VAL A 72 -1.69 1.11 -7.56
CA VAL A 72 -1.69 2.58 -7.58
C VAL A 72 -2.41 3.05 -8.84
N ILE A 73 -3.49 3.79 -8.68
CA ILE A 73 -4.38 4.23 -9.76
C ILE A 73 -4.31 5.75 -9.83
N LEU A 74 -3.87 6.30 -10.96
CA LEU A 74 -3.70 7.73 -11.18
C LEU A 74 -4.58 8.21 -12.34
N PRO A 75 -5.20 9.40 -12.25
CA PRO A 75 -5.88 10.03 -13.38
C PRO A 75 -4.86 10.48 -14.45
N VAL A 76 -5.31 10.54 -15.72
CA VAL A 76 -4.56 11.03 -16.88
C VAL A 76 -5.14 12.35 -17.36
#